data_AF-A0A3Q2V9D7-F1
#
_entry.id   AF-A0A3Q2V9D7-F1
#
_cell.length_a   1.000
_cell.length_b   1.000
_cell.length_c   1.000
_cell.angle_alpha   90.00
_cell.angle_beta   90.00
_cell.angle_gamma   90.00
#
_symmetry.space_group_name_H-M   'P 1'
#
loop_
_entity.id
_entity.type
_entity.pdbx_description
1 polymer ?
#
loop_
_entity_poly.entity_id
_entity_poly.type
_entity_poly.pdbx_seq_one_letter_code
_entity_poly.pdbx_strand_id
1 'polypeptide(L)'
;MVQWQLCTPENLMYSGFGRPFPRHGLQLLFWFSNQCVTCEVIQLVVTMKLVSDCQPENGNFGFHLFGNMEELLPVLSRPRKSRSKVTYFEVGNLSTETYPASANLPAYVRENYRPGVRSNNSNIDRIIIGYRVRTRVVETVYITEHDPAAFGRFRFDRTFEISCELIQALQNPQLDLTSFLIQMGYYVNVLQGIGETPYSDPSAQQTCSMVQYYSGSTQQPSSYEQHVHYSYNTSAQSGPAANYRKLPAYSYWKLPREGKPAVRVQFSFTCKSF
;
A
#
# COMPACT_ATOMS: atom_id res chain seq x y z
N MET A 1 -16.20 8.30 6.38
CA MET A 1 -15.48 9.24 7.27
C MET A 1 -14.14 8.62 7.60
N VAL A 2 -13.04 9.29 7.27
CA VAL A 2 -11.68 8.87 7.64
C VAL A 2 -11.57 8.94 9.16
N GLN A 3 -11.24 7.83 9.81
CA GLN A 3 -11.34 7.77 11.27
C GLN A 3 -10.16 8.49 11.95
N TRP A 4 -8.93 8.33 11.45
CA TRP A 4 -7.72 8.86 12.07
C TRP A 4 -6.59 9.06 11.05
N GLN A 5 -5.71 10.04 11.29
CA GLN A 5 -4.45 10.22 10.57
C GLN A 5 -3.32 9.56 11.38
N LEU A 6 -2.48 8.76 10.73
CA LEU A 6 -1.33 8.10 11.34
C LEU A 6 -0.09 8.96 11.10
N CYS A 7 0.48 9.47 12.19
CA CYS A 7 1.65 10.36 12.18
C CYS A 7 2.97 9.62 12.50
N THR A 8 2.95 8.43 13.13
CA THR A 8 4.15 7.72 13.59
C THR A 8 4.14 6.21 13.29
N PRO A 9 5.30 5.52 13.29
CA PRO A 9 5.37 4.06 13.16
C PRO A 9 4.59 3.34 14.27
N GLU A 10 4.52 3.89 15.48
CA GLU A 10 3.75 3.30 16.57
C GLU A 10 2.23 3.38 16.29
N ASN A 11 1.73 4.51 15.77
CA ASN A 11 0.33 4.60 15.32
C ASN A 11 0.02 3.58 14.21
N LEU A 12 0.95 3.40 13.26
CA LEU A 12 0.84 2.40 12.21
C LEU A 12 0.79 0.99 12.79
N MET A 13 1.67 0.67 13.74
CA MET A 13 1.65 -0.60 14.45
C MET A 13 0.27 -0.81 15.09
N TYR A 14 -0.21 0.09 15.94
CA TYR A 14 -1.51 -0.10 16.62
C TYR A 14 -2.70 -0.15 15.67
N SER A 15 -2.63 0.49 14.49
CA SER A 15 -3.68 0.39 13.48
C SER A 15 -3.90 -1.05 13.00
N GLY A 16 -2.89 -1.91 13.07
CA GLY A 16 -2.99 -3.28 12.59
C GLY A 16 -3.05 -3.43 11.07
N PHE A 17 -2.81 -2.37 10.31
CA PHE A 17 -2.75 -2.42 8.85
C PHE A 17 -1.66 -3.38 8.36
N GLY A 18 -1.93 -4.10 7.26
CA GLY A 18 -0.99 -5.06 6.68
C GLY A 18 -0.61 -6.23 7.60
N ARG A 19 -1.36 -6.45 8.68
CA ARG A 19 -1.15 -7.53 9.65
C ARG A 19 -2.43 -8.36 9.83
N PRO A 20 -2.31 -9.65 10.16
CA PRO A 20 -1.06 -10.41 10.34
C PRO A 20 -0.42 -10.85 9.01
N PHE A 21 0.79 -11.44 9.06
CA PHE A 21 1.30 -12.30 7.98
C PHE A 21 0.17 -13.26 7.54
N PRO A 22 -0.05 -13.48 6.22
CA PRO A 22 0.80 -13.16 5.07
C PRO A 22 0.41 -11.88 4.28
N ARG A 23 -0.22 -10.90 4.92
CA ARG A 23 -0.69 -9.67 4.27
C ARG A 23 0.44 -8.80 3.73
N HIS A 24 0.31 -8.27 2.52
CA HIS A 24 1.35 -7.47 1.89
C HIS A 24 1.30 -5.98 2.24
N GLY A 25 0.31 -5.51 3.00
CA GLY A 25 0.06 -4.09 3.21
C GLY A 25 1.26 -3.31 3.77
N LEU A 26 1.99 -3.88 4.73
CA LEU A 26 3.18 -3.23 5.29
C LEU A 26 4.31 -3.11 4.25
N GLN A 27 4.56 -4.18 3.50
CA GLN A 27 5.54 -4.19 2.41
C GLN A 27 5.16 -3.18 1.32
N LEU A 28 3.87 -3.10 0.98
CA LEU A 28 3.34 -2.15 0.00
C LEU A 28 3.55 -0.71 0.47
N LEU A 29 3.26 -0.40 1.73
CA LEU A 29 3.46 0.94 2.30
C LEU A 29 4.93 1.31 2.38
N PHE A 30 5.79 0.37 2.78
CA PHE A 30 7.24 0.56 2.82
C PHE A 30 7.79 0.89 1.42
N TRP A 31 7.41 0.11 0.41
CA TRP A 31 7.76 0.37 -0.99
C TRP A 31 7.25 1.74 -1.45
N PHE A 32 5.96 2.02 -1.26
CA PHE A 32 5.35 3.26 -1.72
C PHE A 32 6.04 4.48 -1.10
N SER A 33 6.30 4.44 0.21
CA SER A 33 6.98 5.52 0.93
C SER A 33 8.39 5.73 0.40
N ASN A 34 9.15 4.67 0.16
CA ASN A 34 10.55 4.79 -0.23
C ASN A 34 10.77 5.04 -1.74
N GLN A 35 9.82 4.65 -2.59
CA GLN A 35 10.03 4.60 -4.04
C GLN A 35 9.04 5.44 -4.84
N CYS A 36 7.90 5.83 -4.28
CA CYS A 36 6.86 6.53 -5.04
C CYS A 36 6.62 7.97 -4.63
N VAL A 37 6.92 8.37 -3.40
CA VAL A 37 6.61 9.72 -2.90
C VAL A 37 7.81 10.43 -2.30
N THR A 38 7.82 11.75 -2.42
CA THR A 38 8.72 12.64 -1.66
C THR A 38 7.88 13.64 -0.87
N CYS A 39 8.32 13.97 0.34
CA CYS A 39 7.79 15.08 1.12
C CYS A 39 8.80 16.24 1.10
N GLU A 40 8.44 17.33 0.44
CA GLU A 40 9.28 18.52 0.25
C GLU A 40 8.69 19.71 1.01
N VAL A 41 9.54 20.51 1.67
CA VAL A 41 9.10 21.78 2.26
C VAL A 41 9.25 22.89 1.22
N ILE A 42 8.14 23.41 0.73
CA ILE A 42 8.10 24.52 -0.24
C ILE A 42 7.41 25.69 0.44
N GLN A 43 8.11 26.82 0.60
CA GLN A 43 7.56 28.04 1.22
C GLN A 43 6.93 27.78 2.60
N LEU A 44 7.59 26.97 3.43
CA LEU A 44 7.12 26.55 4.78
C LEU A 44 5.88 25.64 4.76
N VAL A 45 5.48 25.10 3.60
CA VAL A 45 4.40 24.13 3.46
C VAL A 45 4.99 22.78 3.05
N VAL A 46 4.72 21.74 3.83
CA VAL A 46 5.06 20.36 3.46
C VAL A 46 4.15 19.93 2.31
N THR A 47 4.75 19.58 1.18
CA THR A 47 4.07 19.13 -0.03
C THR A 47 4.54 17.73 -0.37
N MET A 48 3.60 16.79 -0.52
CA MET A 48 3.91 15.47 -1.02
C MET A 48 3.79 15.42 -2.56
N LYS A 49 4.73 14.77 -3.23
CA LYS A 49 4.71 14.59 -4.69
C LYS A 49 5.03 13.17 -5.08
N LEU A 50 4.51 12.73 -6.22
CA LEU A 50 4.96 11.49 -6.85
C LEU A 50 6.28 11.70 -7.58
N VAL A 51 7.16 10.71 -7.46
CA VAL A 51 8.33 10.59 -8.33
C VAL A 51 7.92 10.21 -9.75
N SER A 52 8.82 10.45 -10.71
CA SER A 52 8.52 10.26 -12.13
C SER A 52 8.17 8.82 -12.52
N ASP A 53 8.66 7.82 -11.80
CA ASP A 53 8.43 6.41 -12.16
C ASP A 53 7.11 5.87 -11.60
N CYS A 54 6.49 6.56 -10.64
CA CYS A 54 5.18 6.20 -10.10
C CYS A 54 4.07 7.08 -10.70
N GLN A 55 3.74 6.84 -11.97
CA GLN A 55 2.67 7.54 -12.69
C GLN A 55 1.36 6.73 -12.67
N PRO A 56 0.40 7.05 -11.78
CA PRO A 56 -0.83 6.29 -11.64
C PRO A 56 -1.75 6.38 -12.87
N GLU A 57 -1.67 7.47 -13.63
CA GLU A 57 -2.39 7.66 -14.89
C GLU A 57 -1.99 6.67 -15.99
N ASN A 58 -0.79 6.10 -15.91
CA ASN A 58 -0.28 5.10 -16.85
C ASN A 58 -0.52 3.67 -16.35
N GLY A 59 -1.10 3.52 -15.16
CA GLY A 59 -1.31 2.23 -14.52
C GLY A 59 -0.04 1.56 -14.01
N ASN A 60 1.06 2.32 -13.85
CA ASN A 60 2.33 1.79 -13.33
C ASN A 60 2.07 1.01 -12.03
N PHE A 61 2.77 -0.11 -11.82
CA PHE A 61 2.63 -0.94 -10.62
C PHE A 61 1.20 -1.44 -10.30
N GLY A 62 0.26 -1.33 -11.24
CA GLY A 62 -1.15 -1.68 -11.02
C GLY A 62 -2.00 -0.54 -10.44
N PHE A 63 -1.53 0.71 -10.48
CA PHE A 63 -2.36 1.86 -10.16
C PHE A 63 -3.60 1.91 -11.06
N HIS A 64 -4.73 2.33 -10.51
CA HIS A 64 -5.97 2.52 -11.27
C HIS A 64 -6.89 3.54 -10.58
N LEU A 65 -7.91 4.03 -11.30
CA LEU A 65 -8.85 5.00 -10.75
C LEU A 65 -9.67 4.40 -9.60
N PHE A 66 -9.67 5.08 -8.46
CA PHE A 66 -10.54 4.75 -7.34
C PHE A 66 -11.83 5.58 -7.42
N GLY A 67 -12.95 4.91 -7.66
CA GLY A 67 -14.24 5.58 -7.88
C GLY A 67 -14.86 6.20 -6.62
N ASN A 68 -14.43 5.76 -5.43
CA ASN A 68 -15.01 6.16 -4.14
C ASN A 68 -16.55 6.03 -4.08
N MET A 69 -17.10 4.97 -4.69
CA MET A 69 -18.56 4.76 -4.79
C MET A 69 -19.24 4.53 -3.45
N GLU A 70 -18.50 3.95 -2.50
CA GLU A 70 -18.96 3.70 -1.13
C GLU A 70 -18.80 4.93 -0.22
N GLU A 71 -18.29 6.05 -0.76
CA GLU A 71 -17.99 7.26 0.02
C GLU A 71 -17.06 6.99 1.21
N LEU A 72 -16.11 6.07 1.01
CA LEU A 72 -15.04 5.75 1.94
C LEU A 72 -14.25 7.01 2.33
N LEU A 73 -13.88 7.77 1.29
CA LEU A 73 -13.08 8.99 1.35
C LEU A 73 -13.97 10.23 1.12
N PRO A 74 -13.48 11.45 1.44
CA PRO A 74 -14.21 12.67 1.13
C PRO A 74 -14.62 12.77 -0.35
N VAL A 75 -15.87 13.14 -0.62
CA VAL A 75 -16.34 13.31 -2.00
C VAL A 75 -15.65 14.52 -2.62
N LEU A 76 -14.87 14.28 -3.68
CA LEU A 76 -14.20 15.34 -4.42
C LEU A 76 -15.26 16.21 -5.11
N SER A 77 -15.28 17.50 -4.76
CA SER A 77 -16.23 18.45 -5.34
C SER A 77 -16.09 18.51 -6.86
N ARG A 78 -17.20 18.34 -7.60
CA ARG A 78 -17.21 18.50 -9.06
C ARG A 78 -16.85 19.95 -9.39
N PRO A 79 -15.73 20.22 -10.10
CA PRO A 79 -15.31 21.59 -10.31
C PRO A 79 -16.29 22.29 -11.25
N ARG A 80 -16.95 23.34 -10.76
CA ARG A 80 -17.81 24.21 -11.60
C ARG A 80 -17.01 25.01 -12.63
N LYS A 81 -15.67 25.12 -12.51
CA LYS A 81 -14.77 25.85 -13.44
C LYS A 81 -13.25 25.77 -13.12
N SER A 82 -12.78 24.92 -12.17
CA SER A 82 -11.37 24.96 -11.73
C SER A 82 -10.45 24.04 -12.53
N ARG A 83 -9.30 24.58 -12.97
CA ARG A 83 -8.27 23.97 -13.82
C ARG A 83 -7.43 22.88 -13.15
N SER A 84 -7.83 22.40 -11.98
CA SER A 84 -7.04 21.42 -11.26
C SER A 84 -7.97 20.48 -10.51
N LYS A 85 -8.25 19.33 -11.15
CA LYS A 85 -9.10 18.27 -10.64
C LYS A 85 -8.24 17.26 -9.89
N VAL A 86 -8.50 17.10 -8.60
CA VAL A 86 -7.96 16.00 -7.80
C VAL A 86 -8.72 14.74 -8.20
N THR A 87 -8.02 13.61 -8.26
CA THR A 87 -8.62 12.30 -8.57
C THR A 87 -8.02 11.27 -7.63
N TYR A 88 -8.83 10.31 -7.19
CA TYR A 88 -8.33 9.20 -6.39
C TYR A 88 -7.79 8.09 -7.28
N PHE A 89 -6.60 7.58 -6.94
CA PHE A 89 -6.03 6.39 -7.54
C PHE A 89 -5.70 5.37 -6.45
N GLU A 90 -5.86 4.09 -6.75
CA GLU A 90 -5.60 2.96 -5.86
C GLU A 90 -4.44 2.14 -6.39
N VAL A 91 -3.61 1.58 -5.49
CA VAL A 91 -2.63 0.53 -5.77
C VAL A 91 -2.67 -0.53 -4.68
N GLY A 92 -2.20 -1.73 -5.00
CA GLY A 92 -2.07 -2.83 -4.05
C GLY A 92 -2.83 -4.08 -4.43
N ASN A 93 -3.65 -4.08 -5.47
CA ASN A 93 -4.20 -5.33 -5.99
C ASN A 93 -3.12 -6.09 -6.77
N LEU A 94 -2.72 -7.26 -6.24
CA LEU A 94 -1.68 -8.13 -6.79
C LEU A 94 -2.16 -9.07 -7.91
N SER A 95 -3.45 -9.01 -8.28
CA SER A 95 -3.99 -9.77 -9.40
C SER A 95 -3.42 -9.25 -10.72
N THR A 96 -2.48 -9.98 -11.31
CA THR A 96 -1.91 -9.65 -12.63
C THR A 96 -2.88 -9.91 -13.77
N GLU A 97 -3.93 -10.71 -13.55
CA GLU A 97 -5.02 -10.88 -14.50
C GLU A 97 -5.85 -9.59 -14.64
N THR A 98 -6.15 -8.95 -13.51
CA THR A 98 -6.92 -7.69 -13.49
C THR A 98 -6.05 -6.48 -13.79
N TYR A 99 -4.85 -6.43 -13.20
CA TYR A 99 -3.90 -5.34 -13.32
C TYR A 99 -2.52 -5.90 -13.68
N PRO A 100 -2.21 -6.14 -14.97
CA PRO A 100 -0.95 -6.75 -15.40
C PRO A 100 0.29 -6.04 -14.88
N ALA A 101 0.25 -4.70 -14.79
CA ALA A 101 1.37 -3.90 -14.28
C ALA A 101 1.65 -4.11 -12.78
N SER A 102 0.77 -4.77 -12.02
CA SER A 102 1.07 -5.19 -10.64
C SER A 102 2.25 -6.17 -10.59
N ALA A 103 2.56 -6.88 -11.67
CA ALA A 103 3.77 -7.70 -11.79
C ALA A 103 5.07 -6.89 -11.60
N ASN A 104 5.04 -5.58 -11.84
CA ASN A 104 6.18 -4.68 -11.68
C ASN A 104 6.40 -4.23 -10.23
N LEU A 105 5.48 -4.54 -9.31
CA LEU A 105 5.73 -4.33 -7.88
C LEU A 105 6.94 -5.17 -7.43
N PRO A 106 7.70 -4.72 -6.43
CA PRO A 106 8.84 -5.48 -5.91
C PRO A 106 8.44 -6.90 -5.49
N ALA A 107 9.37 -7.84 -5.65
CA ALA A 107 9.12 -9.24 -5.30
C ALA A 107 8.65 -9.40 -3.85
N TYR A 108 9.25 -8.69 -2.89
CA TYR A 108 8.87 -8.74 -1.47
C TYR A 108 7.44 -8.24 -1.19
N VAL A 109 6.84 -7.44 -2.08
CA VAL A 109 5.42 -7.04 -1.96
C VAL A 109 4.50 -8.17 -2.43
N ARG A 110 4.97 -9.02 -3.34
CA ARG A 110 4.16 -10.04 -4.02
C ARG A 110 4.42 -11.47 -3.54
N GLU A 111 5.50 -11.70 -2.82
CA GLU A 111 6.04 -13.02 -2.50
C GLU A 111 5.05 -13.95 -1.79
N ASN A 112 4.12 -13.38 -1.02
CA ASN A 112 3.14 -14.11 -0.23
C ASN A 112 1.80 -14.29 -0.95
N TYR A 113 1.64 -13.66 -2.12
CA TYR A 113 0.43 -13.79 -2.92
C TYR A 113 0.40 -15.16 -3.59
N ARG A 114 -0.72 -15.86 -3.45
CA ARG A 114 -1.03 -17.12 -4.13
C ARG A 114 -2.29 -16.89 -4.98
N PRO A 115 -2.13 -16.70 -6.30
CA PRO A 115 -3.27 -16.55 -7.21
C PRO A 115 -4.21 -17.75 -7.13
N GLY A 116 -5.52 -17.53 -7.27
CA GLY A 116 -6.52 -18.60 -7.33
C GLY A 116 -6.94 -19.22 -5.98
N VAL A 117 -6.29 -18.87 -4.87
CA VAL A 117 -6.70 -19.32 -3.53
C VAL A 117 -7.85 -18.44 -3.02
N ARG A 118 -9.04 -19.03 -2.88
CA ARG A 118 -10.31 -18.32 -2.58
C ARG A 118 -10.31 -17.54 -1.26
N SER A 119 -9.46 -17.90 -0.30
CA SER A 119 -9.34 -17.26 1.01
C SER A 119 -8.05 -16.45 1.18
N ASN A 120 -7.48 -15.97 0.07
CA ASN A 120 -6.18 -15.33 0.13
C ASN A 120 -6.26 -13.90 0.69
N ASN A 121 -6.31 -13.81 2.02
CA ASN A 121 -6.26 -12.55 2.76
C ASN A 121 -4.94 -11.78 2.52
N SER A 122 -3.94 -12.36 1.85
CA SER A 122 -2.69 -11.64 1.55
C SER A 122 -2.86 -10.45 0.59
N ASN A 123 -3.97 -10.37 -0.16
CA ASN A 123 -4.18 -9.37 -1.20
C ASN A 123 -5.34 -8.40 -0.89
N ILE A 124 -5.59 -8.09 0.39
CA ILE A 124 -6.71 -7.20 0.77
C ILE A 124 -6.29 -5.75 1.02
N ASP A 125 -5.00 -5.49 1.27
CA ASP A 125 -4.49 -4.15 1.59
C ASP A 125 -4.35 -3.26 0.35
N ARG A 126 -4.69 -1.98 0.49
CA ARG A 126 -4.61 -0.96 -0.57
C ARG A 126 -4.01 0.34 -0.05
N ILE A 127 -3.37 1.07 -0.96
CA ILE A 127 -3.03 2.48 -0.81
C ILE A 127 -3.89 3.27 -1.80
N ILE A 128 -4.56 4.32 -1.33
CA ILE A 128 -5.34 5.24 -2.17
C ILE A 128 -4.73 6.63 -2.05
N ILE A 129 -4.45 7.28 -3.17
CA ILE A 129 -3.88 8.63 -3.22
C ILE A 129 -4.88 9.62 -3.79
N GLY A 130 -5.06 10.76 -3.14
CA GLY A 130 -5.68 11.94 -3.74
C GLY A 130 -4.64 12.70 -4.54
N TYR A 131 -4.75 12.65 -5.88
CA TYR A 131 -3.67 13.07 -6.77
C TYR A 131 -4.09 14.15 -7.76
N ARG A 132 -3.22 15.16 -7.91
CA ARG A 132 -3.35 16.25 -8.87
C ARG A 132 -2.38 16.06 -10.02
N VAL A 133 -2.84 15.35 -11.06
CA VAL A 133 -2.05 14.91 -12.23
C VAL A 133 -1.13 16.00 -12.80
N ARG A 134 -1.65 17.21 -13.03
CA ARG A 134 -0.89 18.29 -13.69
C ARG A 134 0.35 18.75 -12.93
N THR A 135 0.31 18.73 -11.60
CA THR A 135 1.40 19.23 -10.75
C THR A 135 2.13 18.09 -10.04
N ARG A 136 1.68 16.85 -10.24
CA ARG A 136 2.08 15.64 -9.54
C ARG A 136 2.00 15.72 -8.01
N VAL A 137 1.16 16.61 -7.49
CA VAL A 137 0.98 16.77 -6.05
C VAL A 137 0.06 15.67 -5.53
N VAL A 138 0.49 15.01 -4.47
CA VAL A 138 -0.32 14.08 -3.67
C VAL A 138 -0.89 14.89 -2.52
N GLU A 139 -2.20 15.09 -2.54
CA GLU A 139 -2.89 15.85 -1.49
C GLU A 139 -3.18 15.00 -0.27
N THR A 140 -3.43 13.71 -0.47
CA THR A 140 -3.76 12.76 0.59
C THR A 140 -3.24 11.38 0.22
N VAL A 141 -2.83 10.61 1.23
CA VAL A 141 -2.51 9.18 1.13
C VAL A 141 -3.35 8.47 2.16
N TYR A 142 -4.07 7.44 1.73
CA TYR A 142 -4.87 6.59 2.59
C TYR A 142 -4.36 5.16 2.49
N ILE A 143 -4.36 4.46 3.61
CA ILE A 143 -4.25 3.01 3.67
C ILE A 143 -5.60 2.43 4.03
N THR A 144 -5.94 1.29 3.44
CA THR A 144 -7.22 0.61 3.70
C THR A 144 -7.13 -0.89 3.40
N GLU A 145 -8.14 -1.64 3.81
CA GLU A 145 -8.25 -3.07 3.52
C GLU A 145 -9.66 -3.40 3.02
N HIS A 146 -9.76 -4.36 2.11
CA HIS A 146 -11.04 -4.97 1.77
C HIS A 146 -11.56 -5.81 2.92
N ASP A 147 -12.88 -5.82 3.09
CA ASP A 147 -13.58 -6.76 3.94
C ASP A 147 -13.74 -8.11 3.22
N PRO A 148 -13.14 -9.20 3.72
CA PRO A 148 -13.33 -10.53 3.16
C PRO A 148 -14.80 -10.99 3.19
N ALA A 149 -15.60 -10.48 4.12
CA ALA A 149 -17.00 -10.87 4.33
C ALA A 149 -17.99 -10.03 3.50
N ALA A 150 -17.59 -8.87 2.98
CA ALA A 150 -18.50 -7.92 2.32
C ALA A 150 -18.23 -7.79 0.81
N PHE A 151 -17.96 -8.90 0.12
CA PHE A 151 -17.80 -8.95 -1.34
C PHE A 151 -16.79 -7.94 -1.91
N GLY A 152 -15.70 -7.67 -1.19
CA GLY A 152 -14.66 -6.74 -1.64
C GLY A 152 -14.99 -5.26 -1.39
N ARG A 153 -15.96 -4.95 -0.52
CA ARG A 153 -16.12 -3.59 0.01
C ARG A 153 -14.94 -3.19 0.88
N PHE A 154 -14.72 -1.89 1.04
CA PHE A 154 -13.66 -1.38 1.90
C PHE A 154 -14.12 -1.24 3.35
N ARG A 155 -13.20 -1.48 4.29
CA ARG A 155 -13.46 -1.31 5.71
C ARG A 155 -13.24 0.14 6.13
N PHE A 156 -14.33 0.83 6.47
CA PHE A 156 -14.29 2.21 6.97
C PHE A 156 -13.51 2.34 8.29
N ASP A 157 -13.62 1.33 9.16
CA ASP A 157 -12.95 1.25 10.45
C ASP A 157 -11.46 0.86 10.37
N ARG A 158 -11.00 0.59 9.14
CA ARG A 158 -9.63 0.19 8.83
C ARG A 158 -9.03 1.06 7.74
N THR A 159 -9.60 2.26 7.57
CA THR A 159 -9.13 3.26 6.61
C THR A 159 -8.55 4.45 7.35
N PHE A 160 -7.27 4.71 7.09
CA PHE A 160 -6.51 5.74 7.78
C PHE A 160 -5.81 6.64 6.78
N GLU A 161 -5.70 7.93 7.11
CA GLU A 161 -4.84 8.84 6.37
C GLU A 161 -3.40 8.71 6.85
N ILE A 162 -2.44 8.83 5.94
CA ILE A 162 -1.00 8.78 6.23
C ILE A 162 -0.43 10.18 6.12
N SER A 163 0.24 10.62 7.17
CA SER A 163 0.89 11.92 7.21
C SER A 163 2.26 11.90 6.50
N CYS A 164 2.78 13.08 6.14
CA CYS A 164 4.13 13.17 5.60
C CYS A 164 5.20 12.77 6.62
N GLU A 165 4.97 13.02 7.91
CA GLU A 165 5.87 12.63 9.00
C GLU A 165 6.03 11.11 9.06
N LEU A 166 4.95 10.35 8.91
CA LEU A 166 5.05 8.89 8.82
C LEU A 166 5.79 8.44 7.56
N ILE A 167 5.51 9.04 6.39
CA ILE A 167 6.27 8.75 5.15
C ILE A 167 7.78 8.99 5.37
N GLN A 168 8.15 10.13 5.95
CA GLN A 168 9.54 10.47 6.24
C GLN A 168 10.19 9.53 7.25
N ALA A 169 9.45 9.08 8.28
CA ALA A 169 9.92 8.07 9.22
C ALA A 169 10.22 6.74 8.52
N LEU A 170 9.38 6.33 7.56
CA LEU A 170 9.58 5.12 6.76
C LEU A 170 10.71 5.26 5.72
N GLN A 171 11.10 6.49 5.37
CA GLN A 171 12.23 6.81 4.50
C GLN A 171 13.57 6.89 5.22
N ASN A 172 13.62 6.59 6.53
CA ASN A 172 14.86 6.59 7.29
C ASN A 172 15.85 5.57 6.68
N PRO A 173 17.06 5.99 6.22
CA PRO A 173 18.03 5.10 5.60
C PRO A 173 18.51 3.95 6.49
N GLN A 174 18.35 4.07 7.80
CA GLN A 174 18.71 3.02 8.77
C GLN A 174 17.58 2.02 9.03
N LEU A 175 16.38 2.27 8.49
CA LEU A 175 15.24 1.40 8.64
C LEU A 175 15.10 0.51 7.38
N ASP A 176 15.68 -0.68 7.43
CA ASP A 176 15.44 -1.68 6.39
C ASP A 176 14.05 -2.33 6.52
N LEU A 177 13.62 -3.02 5.45
CA LEU A 177 12.31 -3.69 5.40
C LEU A 177 12.13 -4.72 6.51
N THR A 178 13.16 -5.52 6.81
CA THR A 178 13.08 -6.58 7.82
C THR A 178 12.86 -6.00 9.20
N SER A 179 13.68 -5.02 9.57
CA SER A 179 13.60 -4.27 10.82
C SER A 179 12.23 -3.61 10.96
N PHE A 180 11.73 -2.99 9.89
CA PHE A 180 10.39 -2.41 9.86
C PHE A 180 9.29 -3.47 10.13
N LEU A 181 9.31 -4.60 9.42
CA LEU A 181 8.30 -5.65 9.58
C LEU A 181 8.31 -6.25 11.01
N ILE A 182 9.50 -6.44 11.59
CA ILE A 182 9.65 -6.90 12.98
C ILE A 182 9.08 -5.87 13.96
N GLN A 183 9.44 -4.59 13.82
CA GLN A 183 8.94 -3.51 14.68
C GLN A 183 7.42 -3.39 14.60
N MET A 184 6.83 -3.59 13.42
CA MET A 184 5.39 -3.59 13.25
C MET A 184 4.73 -4.86 13.79
N GLY A 185 5.46 -5.87 14.28
CA GLY A 185 4.90 -7.12 14.79
C GLY A 185 4.27 -8.00 13.70
N TYR A 186 4.77 -7.91 12.46
CA TYR A 186 4.23 -8.65 11.32
C TYR A 186 4.29 -10.18 11.50
N TYR A 187 5.34 -10.67 12.17
CA TYR A 187 5.61 -12.10 12.38
C TYR A 187 5.11 -12.68 13.71
N VAL A 188 4.42 -11.90 14.56
CA VAL A 188 4.03 -12.34 15.92
C VAL A 188 3.24 -13.65 15.89
N ASN A 189 2.25 -13.77 15.00
CA ASN A 189 1.42 -14.97 14.90
C ASN A 189 2.17 -16.18 14.34
N VAL A 190 3.17 -15.95 13.48
CA VAL A 190 4.02 -17.02 12.96
C VAL A 190 4.81 -17.62 14.12
N LEU A 191 5.44 -16.77 14.94
CA LEU A 191 6.24 -17.19 16.09
C LEU A 191 5.42 -17.89 17.17
N GLN A 192 4.18 -17.46 17.40
CA GLN A 192 3.27 -18.11 18.35
C GLN A 192 2.79 -19.48 17.85
N GLY A 193 2.59 -19.65 16.53
CA GLY A 193 2.14 -20.92 15.92
C GLY A 193 3.21 -22.02 15.87
N ILE A 194 4.50 -21.69 16.01
CA ILE A 194 5.60 -22.68 16.05
C ILE A 194 5.61 -23.46 17.37
N GLY A 195 4.89 -23.00 18.39
CA GLY A 195 4.76 -23.70 19.67
C GLY A 195 3.87 -24.95 19.62
N GLU A 196 3.05 -25.16 18.58
CA GLU A 196 1.99 -26.19 18.63
C GLU A 196 1.84 -27.11 17.40
N THR A 197 2.59 -26.98 16.30
CA THR A 197 2.52 -28.01 15.22
C THR A 197 3.83 -28.22 14.44
N PRO A 198 4.18 -29.46 14.05
CA PRO A 198 5.33 -29.75 13.21
C PRO A 198 4.94 -29.62 11.72
N TYR A 199 4.88 -28.40 11.19
CA TYR A 199 4.88 -28.17 9.74
C TYR A 199 6.21 -27.56 9.31
N SER A 200 7.02 -28.36 8.62
CA SER A 200 8.31 -27.95 8.07
C SER A 200 8.10 -27.14 6.79
N ASP A 201 7.81 -25.84 6.92
CA ASP A 201 8.00 -24.88 5.82
C ASP A 201 9.41 -24.26 5.92
N PRO A 202 10.31 -24.51 4.94
CA PRO A 202 11.67 -23.97 4.94
C PRO A 202 11.71 -22.44 4.96
N SER A 203 10.69 -21.77 4.42
CA SER A 203 10.63 -20.30 4.37
C SER A 203 10.38 -19.69 5.76
N ALA A 204 9.47 -20.30 6.54
CA ALA A 204 9.18 -19.89 7.91
C ALA A 204 10.40 -20.11 8.84
N GLN A 205 11.16 -21.19 8.61
CA GLN A 205 12.40 -21.47 9.35
C GLN A 205 13.49 -20.45 9.05
N GLN A 206 13.66 -20.04 7.79
CA GLN A 206 14.61 -18.98 7.41
C GLN A 206 14.24 -17.64 8.07
N THR A 207 12.97 -17.26 8.03
CA THR A 207 12.49 -16.05 8.71
C THR A 207 12.70 -16.13 10.22
N CYS A 208 12.41 -17.27 10.84
CA CYS A 208 12.60 -17.47 12.28
C CYS A 208 14.08 -17.38 12.69
N SER A 209 14.99 -17.94 11.87
CA SER A 209 16.43 -17.86 12.11
C SER A 209 16.96 -16.42 12.07
N MET A 210 16.45 -15.60 11.15
CA MET A 210 16.79 -14.16 11.12
C MET A 210 16.22 -13.42 12.33
N VAL A 211 14.96 -13.66 12.72
CA VAL A 211 14.34 -12.99 13.88
C VAL A 211 15.04 -13.34 15.20
N GLN A 212 15.48 -14.58 15.36
CA GLN A 212 16.23 -15.02 16.54
C GLN A 212 17.62 -14.34 16.62
N TYR A 213 18.29 -14.13 15.48
CA TYR A 213 19.57 -13.42 15.42
C TYR A 213 19.45 -11.97 15.91
N TYR A 214 18.41 -11.24 15.49
CA TYR A 214 18.20 -9.84 15.92
C TYR A 214 17.74 -9.68 17.37
N SER A 215 17.11 -10.71 17.95
CA SER A 215 16.69 -10.70 19.37
C SER A 215 17.84 -11.04 20.32
N GLY A 216 19.02 -11.40 19.80
CA GLY A 216 20.15 -11.87 20.58
C GLY A 216 21.50 -11.34 20.09
N SER A 217 21.71 -10.02 20.06
CA SER A 217 23.08 -9.49 19.97
C SER A 217 23.20 -8.01 20.36
N THR A 218 23.54 -7.76 21.63
CA THR A 218 24.44 -6.67 22.01
C THR A 218 25.86 -7.17 21.79
N GLN A 219 26.52 -6.74 20.69
CA GLN A 219 27.96 -6.43 20.57
C GLN A 219 28.36 -6.26 19.09
N GLN A 220 29.22 -5.28 18.85
CA GLN A 220 29.76 -4.83 17.56
C GLN A 220 31.06 -5.60 17.20
N PRO A 221 31.69 -5.37 16.03
CA PRO A 221 31.60 -6.23 14.84
C PRO A 221 32.90 -6.99 14.53
N SER A 222 32.83 -8.03 13.69
CA SER A 222 34.00 -8.58 13.02
C SER A 222 33.68 -8.97 11.57
N SER A 223 34.62 -8.62 10.71
CA SER A 223 34.66 -8.76 9.25
C SER A 223 34.58 -10.20 8.75
N TYR A 224 33.85 -10.40 7.66
CA TYR A 224 34.26 -11.32 6.59
C TYR A 224 33.55 -10.99 5.28
N GLU A 225 34.35 -10.74 4.24
CA GLU A 225 33.94 -10.81 2.85
C GLU A 225 33.71 -12.28 2.47
N GLN A 226 32.66 -12.56 1.70
CA GLN A 226 32.74 -13.66 0.73
C GLN A 226 31.83 -13.44 -0.47
N HIS A 227 32.50 -13.30 -1.61
CA HIS A 227 31.97 -13.33 -2.96
C HIS A 227 31.11 -14.58 -3.21
N VAL A 228 29.94 -14.41 -3.84
CA VAL A 228 29.32 -15.46 -4.66
C VAL A 228 28.76 -14.82 -5.93
N HIS A 229 29.43 -15.09 -7.05
CA HIS A 229 28.92 -14.92 -8.41
C HIS A 229 27.74 -15.85 -8.66
N TYR A 230 26.66 -15.36 -9.27
CA TYR A 230 25.78 -16.21 -10.06
C TYR A 230 25.58 -15.62 -11.46
N SER A 231 26.04 -16.42 -12.42
CA SER A 231 25.97 -16.25 -13.86
C SER A 231 24.55 -16.46 -14.39
N TYR A 232 24.14 -15.59 -15.32
CA TYR A 232 22.93 -15.75 -16.13
C TYR A 232 23.08 -16.92 -17.10
N ASN A 233 22.01 -17.71 -17.25
CA ASN A 233 21.80 -18.53 -18.44
C ASN A 233 20.41 -18.27 -19.02
N THR A 234 20.42 -17.58 -20.14
CA THR A 234 19.32 -17.35 -21.08
C THR A 234 19.05 -18.63 -21.86
N SER A 235 17.78 -19.05 -21.94
CA SER A 235 17.30 -19.81 -23.10
C SER A 235 15.84 -19.46 -23.35
N ALA A 236 15.58 -19.01 -24.58
CA ALA A 236 14.27 -18.65 -25.09
C ALA A 236 13.58 -19.89 -25.67
N GLN A 237 12.24 -19.95 -25.58
CA GLN A 237 11.41 -20.55 -26.62
C GLN A 237 9.95 -20.04 -26.57
N SER A 238 9.38 -20.01 -27.76
CA SER A 238 8.24 -19.27 -28.30
C SER A 238 6.83 -19.85 -28.10
N GLY A 239 5.85 -18.95 -27.88
CA GLY A 239 4.49 -18.93 -28.48
C GLY A 239 3.37 -19.81 -27.87
N PRO A 240 2.07 -19.60 -28.22
CA PRO A 240 1.48 -18.57 -29.09
C PRO A 240 0.34 -17.73 -28.46
N ALA A 241 -0.09 -16.73 -29.25
CA ALA A 241 -1.12 -15.75 -28.97
C ALA A 241 -2.55 -16.32 -28.88
N ALA A 242 -3.39 -15.70 -28.04
CA ALA A 242 -4.84 -15.85 -28.09
C ALA A 242 -5.53 -14.48 -28.04
N ASN A 243 -6.17 -14.14 -29.16
CA ASN A 243 -7.10 -13.04 -29.33
C ASN A 243 -8.33 -13.22 -28.42
N TYR A 244 -8.73 -12.20 -27.66
CA TYR A 244 -10.12 -12.08 -27.22
C TYR A 244 -10.70 -10.68 -27.42
N ARG A 245 -11.91 -10.72 -27.94
CA ARG A 245 -12.71 -9.65 -28.52
C ARG A 245 -13.26 -8.71 -27.45
N LYS A 246 -13.30 -7.42 -27.78
CA LYS A 246 -14.16 -6.39 -27.17
C LYS A 246 -15.62 -6.84 -27.18
N LEU A 247 -16.41 -6.46 -26.17
CA LEU A 247 -17.84 -6.10 -26.22
C LEU A 247 -18.33 -5.62 -24.81
N PRO A 248 -19.45 -4.88 -24.66
CA PRO A 248 -19.42 -3.43 -24.44
C PRO A 248 -20.01 -2.93 -23.10
N ALA A 249 -19.85 -1.61 -22.91
CA ALA A 249 -20.36 -0.78 -21.84
C ALA A 249 -21.88 -0.82 -21.65
N TYR A 250 -22.32 -0.75 -20.39
CA TYR A 250 -23.72 -0.49 -20.02
C TYR A 250 -23.89 0.89 -19.37
N SER A 251 -24.95 1.56 -19.83
CA SER A 251 -25.34 2.95 -19.63
C SER A 251 -26.31 3.16 -18.45
N TYR A 252 -26.10 4.27 -17.75
CA TYR A 252 -27.04 5.20 -17.10
C TYR A 252 -28.38 4.72 -16.51
N TRP A 253 -28.59 5.12 -15.25
CA TRP A 253 -29.90 5.56 -14.75
C TRP A 253 -29.78 6.93 -14.05
N LYS A 254 -30.73 7.83 -14.35
CA LYS A 254 -30.94 9.17 -13.74
C LYS A 254 -32.19 9.12 -12.85
N LEU A 255 -32.21 9.98 -11.82
CA LEU A 255 -33.31 10.84 -11.28
C LEU A 255 -33.23 10.91 -9.73
N PRO A 256 -33.83 11.90 -9.03
CA PRO A 256 -33.97 13.35 -9.27
C PRO A 256 -33.35 14.20 -8.13
N ARG A 257 -33.37 15.54 -8.29
CA ARG A 257 -32.80 16.54 -7.37
C ARG A 257 -33.82 17.00 -6.33
N GLU A 258 -33.38 17.16 -5.08
CA GLU A 258 -33.81 18.13 -4.06
C GLU A 258 -32.62 18.24 -3.07
N GLY A 259 -32.14 19.36 -2.50
CA GLY A 259 -32.59 20.73 -2.42
C GLY A 259 -32.54 21.24 -0.97
N LYS A 260 -31.36 21.60 -0.41
CA LYS A 260 -31.12 22.62 0.66
C LYS A 260 -29.65 22.65 1.15
N PRO A 261 -29.15 23.77 1.71
CA PRO A 261 -27.71 24.04 1.84
C PRO A 261 -27.12 23.51 3.16
N ALA A 262 -25.92 22.94 3.10
CA ALA A 262 -25.14 22.58 4.28
C ALA A 262 -24.13 23.70 4.61
N VAL A 263 -24.18 24.15 5.86
CA VAL A 263 -23.27 25.13 6.47
C VAL A 263 -21.85 24.54 6.54
N ARG A 264 -20.87 25.32 6.08
CA ARG A 264 -19.45 24.94 6.07
C ARG A 264 -18.86 25.11 7.47
N VAL A 265 -18.62 24.00 8.16
CA VAL A 265 -17.77 23.97 9.35
C VAL A 265 -16.37 23.52 8.91
N GLN A 266 -15.39 24.39 9.12
CA GLN A 266 -14.01 24.17 8.73
C GLN A 266 -13.27 23.62 9.97
N PHE A 267 -12.88 22.34 9.95
CA PHE A 267 -12.04 21.77 11.01
C PHE A 267 -10.59 21.73 10.52
N SER A 268 -9.71 22.43 11.24
CA SER A 268 -8.27 22.23 11.16
C SER A 268 -7.88 21.17 12.19
N PHE A 269 -7.31 20.05 11.75
CA PHE A 269 -6.70 19.07 12.64
C PHE A 269 -5.20 19.33 12.69
N THR A 270 -4.70 19.76 13.85
CA THR A 270 -3.28 19.78 14.17
C THR A 270 -2.95 18.49 14.93
N CYS A 271 -1.92 17.77 14.49
CA CYS A 271 -1.43 16.57 15.18
C CYS A 271 -0.90 17.06 16.56
N LYS A 272 -1.58 16.69 17.65
CA LYS A 272 -1.09 16.93 19.03
C LYS A 272 -0.29 15.72 19.45
N SER A 273 1.01 15.92 19.65
CA SER A 273 1.88 14.96 20.33
C SER A 273 1.52 14.93 21.82
N PHE A 274 1.34 13.74 22.38
CA PHE A 274 1.40 13.50 23.83
C PHE A 274 2.74 12.85 24.16
#